data_AF-A0A2V9F9D6-F1
#
_entry.id   AF-A0A2V9F9D6-F1
#
_cell.length_a   1.000
_cell.length_b   1.000
_cell.length_c   1.000
_cell.angle_alpha   90.00
_cell.angle_beta   90.00
_cell.angle_gamma   90.00
#
_symmetry.space_group_name_H-M   'P 1'
#
loop_
_entity.id
_entity.type
_entity.pdbx_description
1 polymer ?
#
loop_
_entity_poly.entity_id
_entity_poly.type
_entity_poly.pdbx_seq_one_letter_code
_entity_poly.pdbx_strand_id
1 'polypeptide(L)'
;MSCDGLFFRSATSVNTGGTPTVSLLLSTMVGVLFLVISFMGGDAFQRITAMLSFFFVANYTLSYASVFVLRKREPQMPRPYRAWGYPWLTGAALAASVLFLIGSIVTDQRNAPLALGMLTLSYPVFRLMKFASGRQSTTEKPNAA
;
A
#
# COMPACT_ATOMS: atom_id res chain seq x y z
N MET A 1 -6.50 8.11 -3.35
CA MET A 1 -5.11 8.43 -3.76
C MET A 1 -5.03 9.52 -4.83
N SER A 2 -5.72 9.42 -5.97
CA SER A 2 -5.74 10.49 -7.00
C SER A 2 -6.47 11.77 -6.52
N CYS A 3 -7.62 11.63 -5.84
CA CYS A 3 -8.32 12.77 -5.23
C CYS A 3 -7.52 13.44 -4.09
N ASP A 4 -6.65 12.68 -3.43
CA ASP A 4 -5.80 13.16 -2.32
C ASP A 4 -4.49 13.80 -2.82
N GLY A 5 -4.33 13.96 -4.15
CA GLY A 5 -3.13 14.54 -4.77
C GLY A 5 -1.90 13.64 -4.76
N LEU A 6 -2.03 12.37 -4.38
CA LEU A 6 -0.92 11.42 -4.25
C LEU A 6 -0.62 10.64 -5.55
N PHE A 7 -1.49 10.74 -6.56
CA PHE A 7 -1.33 10.11 -7.87
C PHE A 7 -1.67 11.11 -8.99
N PHE A 8 -1.17 10.86 -10.20
CA PHE A 8 -1.43 11.69 -11.38
C PHE A 8 -2.93 12.01 -11.55
N ARG A 9 -3.32 13.29 -11.68
CA ARG A 9 -4.71 13.74 -11.89
C ARG A 9 -5.40 13.08 -13.09
N SER A 10 -4.66 12.51 -14.04
CA SER A 10 -5.21 11.76 -15.17
C SER A 10 -5.91 10.44 -14.73
N ALA A 11 -5.52 9.86 -13.59
CA ALA A 11 -6.17 8.68 -12.99
C ALA A 11 -7.55 8.98 -12.36
N THR A 12 -7.92 10.27 -12.27
CA THR A 12 -9.27 10.74 -11.88
C THR A 12 -10.19 10.94 -13.08
N SER A 13 -9.67 10.83 -14.31
CA SER A 13 -10.50 10.92 -15.51
C SER A 13 -11.33 9.64 -15.63
N VAL A 14 -12.61 9.77 -15.29
CA VAL A 14 -13.63 8.74 -15.50
C VAL A 14 -14.23 8.92 -16.89
N ASN A 15 -14.44 7.81 -17.60
CA ASN A 15 -15.15 7.82 -18.87
C ASN A 15 -16.64 8.15 -18.64
N THR A 16 -17.39 8.48 -19.69
CA THR A 16 -18.83 8.82 -19.63
C THR A 16 -19.69 7.73 -18.96
N GLY A 17 -19.21 6.47 -18.93
CA GLY A 17 -19.83 5.35 -18.19
C GLY A 17 -19.40 5.18 -16.74
N GLY A 18 -18.72 6.16 -16.13
CA GLY A 18 -18.33 6.17 -14.71
C GLY A 18 -17.13 5.29 -14.33
N THR A 19 -16.52 4.58 -15.29
CA THR A 19 -15.35 3.72 -15.04
C THR A 19 -14.04 4.46 -15.36
N PRO A 20 -13.04 4.46 -14.47
CA PRO A 20 -11.73 5.06 -14.72
C PRO A 20 -10.88 4.14 -15.62
N THR A 21 -11.06 4.26 -16.94
CA THR A 21 -10.41 3.41 -17.96
C THR A 21 -8.89 3.43 -17.85
N VAL A 22 -8.28 4.61 -17.64
CA VAL A 22 -6.82 4.75 -17.55
C VAL A 22 -6.25 4.00 -16.34
N SER A 23 -6.92 4.12 -15.18
CA SER A 23 -6.51 3.44 -13.95
C SER A 23 -6.65 1.92 -14.05
N LEU A 24 -7.72 1.45 -14.69
CA LEU A 24 -7.94 0.04 -14.94
C LEU A 24 -6.86 -0.54 -15.86
N LEU A 25 -6.58 0.14 -16.98
CA LEU A 25 -5.61 -0.32 -17.96
C LEU A 25 -4.18 -0.34 -17.38
N LEU A 26 -3.82 0.68 -16.60
CA LEU A 26 -2.54 0.74 -15.90
C LEU A 26 -2.39 -0.39 -14.87
N SER A 27 -3.41 -0.63 -14.04
CA SER A 27 -3.38 -1.70 -13.04
C SER A 27 -3.26 -3.08 -13.70
N THR A 28 -4.00 -3.30 -14.80
CA THR A 28 -3.92 -4.54 -15.58
C THR A 28 -2.55 -4.71 -16.22
N MET A 29 -1.96 -3.66 -16.81
CA MET A 29 -0.61 -3.73 -17.39
C MET A 29 0.43 -4.12 -16.35
N VAL A 30 0.42 -3.47 -15.18
CA VAL A 30 1.36 -3.77 -14.09
C VAL A 30 1.18 -5.20 -13.59
N GLY A 31 -0.08 -5.65 -13.44
CA GLY A 31 -0.41 -7.02 -13.04
C GLY A 31 0.11 -8.06 -14.04
N VAL A 32 -0.14 -7.86 -15.34
CA VAL A 32 0.34 -8.76 -16.40
C VAL A 32 1.88 -8.80 -16.43
N LEU A 33 2.54 -7.64 -16.35
CA LEU A 33 4.00 -7.57 -16.31
C LEU A 33 4.56 -8.35 -15.11
N PHE A 34 3.97 -8.17 -13.93
CA PHE A 34 4.37 -8.88 -12.73
C PHE A 34 4.17 -10.40 -12.83
N LEU A 35 3.08 -10.85 -13.46
CA LEU A 35 2.83 -12.26 -13.75
C LEU A 35 3.87 -12.85 -14.69
N VAL A 36 4.19 -12.16 -15.79
CA VAL A 36 5.18 -12.62 -16.77
C VAL A 36 6.57 -12.74 -16.14
N ILE A 37 7.00 -11.73 -15.37
CA ILE A 37 8.29 -11.75 -14.65
C ILE A 37 8.33 -12.92 -13.65
N SER A 38 7.21 -13.20 -12.98
CA SER A 38 7.12 -14.30 -12.01
C SER A 38 7.12 -15.68 -12.69
N PHE A 39 6.50 -15.81 -13.87
CA PHE A 39 6.46 -17.05 -14.66
C PHE A 39 7.81 -17.48 -15.21
N MET A 40 8.74 -16.55 -15.48
CA MET A 40 10.08 -16.90 -15.94
C MET A 40 10.94 -17.62 -14.88
N GLY A 41 10.54 -17.59 -13.61
CA GLY A 41 11.30 -18.16 -12.49
C GLY A 41 10.93 -19.59 -12.07
N GLY A 42 10.04 -20.28 -12.78
CA GLY A 42 9.61 -21.65 -12.46
C GLY A 42 8.54 -21.75 -11.37
N ASP A 43 8.63 -20.95 -10.30
CA ASP A 43 7.74 -21.00 -9.13
C ASP A 43 6.89 -19.72 -8.94
N ALA A 44 6.20 -19.28 -10.00
CA ALA A 44 5.47 -18.02 -10.02
C ALA A 44 4.43 -17.90 -8.90
N PHE A 45 3.61 -18.93 -8.72
CA PHE A 45 2.49 -18.89 -7.78
C PHE A 45 2.94 -18.81 -6.33
N GLN A 46 3.96 -19.60 -5.95
CA GLN A 46 4.52 -19.58 -4.61
C GLN A 46 5.17 -18.23 -4.31
N ARG A 47 5.92 -17.67 -5.27
CA ARG A 47 6.56 -16.36 -5.12
C ARG A 47 5.56 -15.22 -4.97
N ILE A 48 4.54 -15.17 -5.83
CA ILE A 48 3.50 -14.15 -5.79
C ILE A 48 2.75 -14.21 -4.46
N THR A 49 2.35 -15.42 -4.05
CA THR A 49 1.62 -15.63 -2.79
C THR A 49 2.48 -15.24 -1.59
N ALA A 50 3.76 -15.63 -1.55
CA ALA A 50 4.67 -15.26 -0.47
C ALA A 50 4.84 -13.73 -0.35
N MET A 51 5.05 -13.04 -1.48
CA MET A 51 5.13 -11.58 -1.52
C MET A 51 3.82 -10.94 -1.06
N LEU A 52 2.68 -11.40 -1.57
CA LEU A 52 1.37 -10.88 -1.21
C LEU A 52 1.10 -11.02 0.29
N SER A 53 1.32 -12.21 0.85
CA SER A 53 1.14 -12.47 2.29
C SER A 53 2.05 -11.58 3.14
N PHE A 54 3.32 -11.42 2.75
CA PHE A 54 4.25 -10.52 3.44
C PHE A 54 3.75 -9.07 3.46
N PHE A 55 3.39 -8.52 2.30
CA PHE A 55 2.88 -7.15 2.20
C PHE A 55 1.58 -6.95 2.97
N PHE A 56 0.68 -7.93 2.91
CA PHE A 56 -0.59 -7.88 3.60
C PHE A 56 -0.42 -7.84 5.12
N VAL A 57 0.42 -8.73 5.66
CA VAL A 57 0.71 -8.78 7.11
C VAL A 57 1.52 -7.57 7.57
N ALA A 58 2.45 -7.07 6.77
CA ALA A 58 3.16 -5.83 7.06
C ALA A 58 2.18 -4.63 7.17
N ASN A 59 1.24 -4.52 6.22
CA ASN A 59 0.22 -3.46 6.24
C ASN A 59 -0.72 -3.58 7.45
N TYR A 60 -1.12 -4.79 7.83
CA TYR A 60 -1.91 -5.00 9.05
C TYR A 60 -1.15 -4.70 10.33
N THR A 61 0.13 -5.08 10.40
CA THR A 61 1.01 -4.71 11.52
C THR A 61 1.02 -3.19 11.70
N LEU A 62 1.19 -2.44 10.61
CA LEU A 62 1.17 -0.98 10.63
C LEU A 62 -0.20 -0.42 11.00
N SER A 63 -1.28 -1.04 10.53
CA SER A 63 -2.66 -0.66 10.88
C SER A 63 -2.94 -0.86 12.37
N TYR A 64 -2.55 -1.99 12.95
CA TYR A 64 -2.68 -2.25 14.39
C TYR A 64 -1.82 -1.28 15.20
N ALA A 65 -0.56 -1.05 14.79
CA ALA A 65 0.30 -0.06 15.43
C ALA A 65 -0.31 1.35 15.39
N SER A 66 -0.91 1.74 14.25
CA SER A 66 -1.61 3.01 14.09
C SER A 66 -2.73 3.19 15.11
N VAL A 67 -3.51 2.14 15.40
CA VAL A 67 -4.55 2.20 16.45
C VAL A 67 -3.94 2.51 17.81
N PHE A 68 -2.81 1.91 18.18
CA PHE A 68 -2.14 2.22 19.46
C PHE A 68 -1.58 3.65 19.48
N VAL A 69 -0.96 4.10 18.39
CA VAL A 69 -0.38 5.45 18.27
C VAL A 69 -1.46 6.53 18.29
N LEU A 70 -2.53 6.35 17.51
CA LEU A 70 -3.63 7.32 17.42
C LEU A 70 -4.38 7.42 18.76
N ARG A 71 -4.47 6.31 19.50
CA ARG A 71 -5.05 6.33 20.85
C ARG A 71 -4.22 7.11 21.86
N LYS A 72 -2.89 7.15 21.71
CA LYS A 72 -1.99 7.97 22.53
C LYS A 72 -1.98 9.45 22.09
N ARG A 73 -2.02 9.71 20.79
CA ARG A 73 -1.96 11.08 20.23
C ARG A 73 -3.26 11.84 20.40
N GLU A 74 -4.40 11.19 20.18
CA GLU A 74 -5.71 11.85 20.17
C GLU A 74 -6.70 11.13 21.11
N PRO A 75 -6.51 11.27 22.43
CA PRO A 75 -7.36 10.61 23.43
C PRO A 75 -8.77 11.21 23.53
N GLN A 76 -8.97 12.49 23.16
CA GLN A 76 -10.25 13.20 23.34
C GLN A 76 -11.20 13.12 22.14
N MET A 77 -10.81 12.50 21.03
CA MET A 77 -11.68 12.40 19.86
C MET A 77 -12.91 11.49 20.17
N PRO A 78 -14.14 11.89 19.81
CA PRO A 78 -15.33 11.06 20.01
C PRO A 78 -15.18 9.75 19.21
N ARG A 79 -15.34 8.60 19.88
CA ARG A 79 -15.17 7.26 19.29
C ARG A 79 -16.52 6.52 19.27
N PRO A 80 -17.27 6.56 18.15
CA PRO A 80 -18.56 5.88 18.01
C PRO A 80 -18.43 4.35 18.12
N TYR A 81 -17.27 3.79 17.76
CA TYR A 81 -16.98 2.36 17.84
C TYR A 81 -15.69 2.10 18.61
N ARG A 82 -15.74 1.20 19.59
CA ARG A 82 -14.57 0.72 20.34
C ARG A 82 -14.29 -0.71 19.92
N ALA A 83 -13.05 -0.99 19.52
CA ALA A 83 -12.62 -2.35 19.22
C ALA A 83 -12.87 -3.27 20.44
N TRP A 84 -13.71 -4.28 20.25
CA TRP A 84 -14.01 -5.29 21.28
C TRP A 84 -12.72 -6.06 21.60
N GLY A 85 -12.38 -6.16 22.90
CA GLY A 85 -11.16 -6.83 23.35
C GLY A 85 -9.90 -5.97 23.31
N TYR A 86 -10.01 -4.67 23.04
CA TYR A 86 -8.88 -3.74 23.22
C TYR A 86 -8.52 -3.61 24.71
N PRO A 87 -7.24 -3.68 25.12
CA PRO A 87 -6.04 -3.72 24.28
C PRO A 87 -5.52 -5.13 23.94
N TRP A 88 -5.98 -6.17 24.63
CA TRP A 88 -5.40 -7.52 24.57
C TRP A 88 -5.48 -8.15 23.18
N LEU A 89 -6.65 -8.12 22.54
CA LEU A 89 -6.87 -8.75 21.24
C LEU A 89 -6.04 -8.07 20.14
N THR A 90 -6.04 -6.74 20.13
CA THR A 90 -5.21 -5.95 19.22
C THR A 90 -3.71 -6.12 19.48
N GLY A 91 -3.29 -6.28 20.74
CA GLY A 91 -1.90 -6.51 21.10
C GLY A 91 -1.42 -7.91 20.69
N ALA A 92 -2.25 -8.92 20.92
CA ALA A 92 -2.00 -10.30 20.49
C ALA A 92 -1.95 -10.40 18.96
N ALA A 93 -2.87 -9.75 18.24
CA ALA A 93 -2.86 -9.70 16.78
C ALA A 93 -1.60 -9.00 16.23
N LEU A 94 -1.17 -7.89 16.86
CA LEU A 94 0.08 -7.22 16.52
C LEU A 94 1.28 -8.13 16.74
N ALA A 95 1.38 -8.79 17.90
CA ALA A 95 2.47 -9.71 18.20
C ALA A 95 2.51 -10.91 17.24
N ALA A 96 1.36 -11.51 16.95
CA ALA A 96 1.23 -12.60 15.98
C ALA A 96 1.63 -12.15 14.56
N SER A 97 1.25 -10.95 14.15
CA SER A 97 1.63 -10.39 12.85
C SER A 97 3.14 -10.18 12.73
N VAL A 98 3.78 -9.66 13.79
CA VAL A 98 5.23 -9.49 13.85
C VAL A 98 5.96 -10.83 13.82
N LEU A 99 5.49 -11.81 14.60
CA LEU A 99 6.03 -13.17 14.60
C LEU A 99 5.90 -13.84 13.23
N PHE A 100 4.75 -13.67 12.56
CA PHE A 100 4.56 -14.16 11.20
C PHE A 100 5.52 -13.50 10.22
N LEU A 101 5.74 -12.19 10.33
CA LEU A 101 6.67 -11.47 9.45
C LEU A 101 8.11 -11.98 9.62
N ILE A 102 8.54 -12.19 10.87
CA ILE A 102 9.84 -12.78 11.18
C ILE A 102 9.92 -14.20 10.63
N GLY A 103 8.90 -15.02 10.88
CA GLY A 103 8.81 -16.39 10.37
C GLY A 103 8.89 -16.44 8.85
N SER A 104 8.15 -15.57 8.16
CA SER A 104 8.15 -15.46 6.69
C SER A 104 9.52 -15.08 6.12
N ILE A 105 10.30 -14.25 6.82
CA ILE A 105 11.66 -13.89 6.39
C ILE A 105 12.62 -15.06 6.58
N VAL A 106 12.46 -15.83 7.66
CA VAL A 106 13.32 -16.97 7.99
C VAL A 106 13.03 -18.17 7.08
N THR A 107 11.76 -18.44 6.78
CA THR A 107 11.36 -19.60 5.97
C THR A 107 11.58 -19.38 4.48
N ASP A 108 11.37 -18.18 3.96
CA ASP A 108 11.44 -17.90 2.52
C ASP A 108 12.60 -16.95 2.17
N GLN A 109 13.84 -17.38 2.47
CA GLN A 109 15.05 -16.58 2.26
C GLN A 109 15.32 -16.21 0.80
N ARG A 110 14.74 -16.93 -0.18
CA ARG A 110 14.87 -16.60 -1.61
C ARG A 110 13.95 -15.47 -2.03
N ASN A 111 12.74 -15.40 -1.48
CA ASN A 111 11.75 -14.38 -1.86
C ASN A 111 11.70 -13.18 -0.90
N ALA A 112 12.11 -13.36 0.35
CA ALA A 112 12.18 -12.30 1.36
C ALA A 112 12.99 -11.06 0.93
N PRO A 113 14.21 -11.17 0.36
CA PRO A 113 14.96 -9.98 -0.06
C PRO A 113 14.29 -9.22 -1.21
N LEU A 114 13.54 -9.91 -2.08
CA LEU A 114 12.78 -9.26 -3.15
C LEU A 114 11.55 -8.53 -2.62
N ALA A 115 10.83 -9.13 -1.67
CA ALA A 115 9.70 -8.48 -1.00
C ALA A 115 10.15 -7.25 -0.21
N LEU A 116 11.25 -7.37 0.54
CA LEU A 116 11.90 -6.24 1.23
C LEU A 116 12.38 -5.17 0.24
N GLY A 117 12.98 -5.59 -0.88
CA GLY A 117 13.36 -4.71 -1.99
C GLY A 117 12.17 -3.92 -2.53
N MET A 118 11.06 -4.57 -2.84
CA MET A 118 9.84 -3.90 -3.30
C MET A 118 9.24 -2.98 -2.22
N LEU A 119 9.26 -3.39 -0.95
CA LEU A 119 8.76 -2.58 0.16
C LEU A 119 9.60 -1.31 0.34
N THR A 120 10.93 -1.44 0.31
CA THR A 120 11.84 -0.30 0.39
C THR A 120 11.75 0.59 -0.84
N LEU A 121 11.50 0.04 -2.04
CA LEU A 121 11.25 0.79 -3.28
C LEU A 121 9.91 1.53 -3.28
N SER A 122 8.93 1.06 -2.51
CA SER A 122 7.63 1.75 -2.35
C SER A 122 7.80 3.17 -1.77
N TYR A 123 8.74 3.35 -0.83
CA TYR A 123 9.02 4.65 -0.20
C TYR A 123 9.58 5.73 -1.15
N PRO A 124 10.65 5.49 -1.95
CA PRO A 124 11.13 6.45 -2.93
C PRO A 124 10.12 6.69 -4.05
N VAL A 125 9.36 5.67 -4.47
CA VAL A 125 8.26 5.84 -5.44
C VAL A 125 7.20 6.80 -4.91
N PHE A 126 6.78 6.64 -3.65
CA PHE A 126 5.88 7.58 -2.99
C PHE A 126 6.46 9.00 -2.93
N ARG A 127 7.76 9.15 -2.61
CA ARG A 127 8.43 10.46 -2.54
C ARG A 127 8.52 11.14 -3.92
N LEU A 128 8.85 10.37 -4.96
CA LEU A 128 8.89 10.82 -6.35
C LEU A 128 7.51 11.27 -6.83
N MET A 129 6.46 10.49 -6.55
CA MET A 129 5.09 10.87 -6.89
C MET A 129 4.64 12.12 -6.13
N LYS A 130 4.98 12.25 -4.84
CA LYS A 130 4.70 13.47 -4.06
C LYS A 130 5.43 14.70 -4.63
N PHE A 131 6.68 14.54 -5.05
CA PHE A 131 7.46 15.62 -5.68
C PHE A 131 6.90 16.01 -7.06
N ALA A 132 6.42 15.04 -7.84
CA ALA A 132 5.79 15.28 -9.13
C ALA A 132 4.41 15.96 -8.99
N SER A 133 3.59 15.56 -8.01
CA SER A 133 2.31 16.23 -7.71
C SER A 133 2.48 17.66 -7.24
N GLY A 134 3.56 17.97 -6.51
CA GLY A 134 3.89 19.35 -6.10
C GLY A 134 4.19 20.30 -7.27
N ARG A 135 4.49 19.80 -8.47
CA ARG A 135 4.70 20.62 -9.69
C ARG A 135 3.42 20.89 -10.48
N GLN A 136 2.32 20.18 -10.23
CA GLN A 136 1.06 20.38 -10.98
C GLN A 136 0.25 21.60 -10.49
N SER A 137 0.54 22.15 -9.31
CA SER A 137 -0.10 23.37 -8.79
C SER A 137 0.42 24.68 -9.41
N THR A 138 1.49 24.64 -10.22
CA THR A 138 2.11 25.84 -10.82
C THR A 138 1.83 26.01 -12.31
N THR A 139 1.13 25.08 -12.96
CA THR A 139 0.78 25.17 -14.40
C THR A 139 -0.67 25.61 -14.63
N GLU A 140 -1.41 25.97 -13.58
CA GLU A 140 -2.65 26.74 -13.73
C GLU A 140 -2.31 28.22 -13.48
N LYS A 141 -1.64 28.83 -14.47
CA LYS A 141 -1.50 30.29 -14.50
C LYS A 141 -2.83 30.91 -14.98
N PRO A 142 -3.19 32.09 -14.46
CA PRO A 142 -4.49 32.72 -14.61
C PRO A 142 -4.62 33.43 -15.97
N ASN A 143 -5.76 33.26 -16.63
CA ASN A 143 -6.27 34.11 -17.72
C ASN A 143 -7.66 33.58 -18.08
N ALA A 144 -8.71 34.35 -18.34
CA ALA A 144 -8.99 35.78 -18.25
C ALA A 144 -10.46 35.93 -18.64
N ALA A 145 -11.07 37.01 -18.12
CA ALA A 145 -12.32 37.64 -18.57
C ALA A 145 -13.64 36.89 -18.29
#